data_AF-A0A535JFI1-F1
#
_entry.id   AF-A0A535JFI1-F1
#
_cell.length_a   1.000
_cell.length_b   1.000
_cell.length_c   1.000
_cell.angle_alpha   90.00
_cell.angle_beta   90.00
_cell.angle_gamma   90.00
#
_symmetry.space_group_name_H-M   'P 1'
#
loop_
_entity.id
_entity.type
_entity.pdbx_description
1 polymer ?
#
loop_
_entity_poly.entity_id
_entity_poly.type
_entity_poly.pdbx_seq_one_letter_code
_entity_poly.pdbx_strand_id
1 'polypeptide(L)'
;MEQVAAGGPWERAGVDRESWYAARMIAAAIQKTARLPIDPTEQDEALPGDHERLGEYADHLVSAVEDGDPETVAMLLRRQRAPSS
;
A
#
# COMPACT_ATOMS: atom_id res chain seq x y z
N MET A 1 4.23 -21.07 -27.59
CA MET A 1 5.27 -20.54 -26.68
C MET A 1 4.68 -19.33 -26.00
N GLU A 2 4.21 -19.52 -24.77
CA GLU A 2 3.72 -18.42 -23.94
C GLU A 2 4.94 -17.58 -23.58
N GLN A 3 5.05 -16.39 -24.15
CA GLN A 3 6.08 -15.43 -23.75
C GLN A 3 5.74 -15.04 -22.30
N VAL A 4 6.44 -15.65 -21.35
CA VAL A 4 6.51 -15.15 -19.98
C VAL A 4 7.12 -13.76 -20.10
N ALA A 5 6.28 -12.72 -20.06
CA ALA A 5 6.71 -11.34 -20.10
C ALA A 5 7.74 -11.15 -18.98
N ALA A 6 8.99 -10.94 -19.37
CA ALA A 6 10.16 -10.92 -18.49
C ALA A 6 10.25 -9.62 -17.69
N GLY A 7 9.12 -9.16 -17.15
CA GLY A 7 9.06 -7.98 -16.31
C GLY A 7 8.03 -8.14 -15.21
N GLY A 8 8.38 -7.64 -14.02
CA GLY A 8 7.53 -7.70 -12.84
C GLY A 8 6.15 -7.06 -13.09
N PRO A 9 5.14 -7.34 -12.24
CA PRO A 9 3.80 -6.76 -12.35
C PRO A 9 3.80 -5.24 -12.61
N TRP A 10 4.69 -4.51 -11.94
CA TRP A 10 4.91 -3.07 -12.10
C TRP A 10 5.48 -2.67 -13.45
N GLU A 11 6.44 -3.43 -13.99
CA GLU A 11 7.04 -3.17 -15.30
C GLU A 11 6.01 -3.40 -16.42
N ARG A 12 5.15 -4.42 -16.29
CA ARG A 12 4.03 -4.64 -17.23
C ARG A 12 2.99 -3.51 -17.18
N ALA A 13 2.81 -2.89 -16.02
CA ALA A 13 1.95 -1.73 -15.85
C ALA A 13 2.60 -0.42 -16.34
N GLY A 14 3.85 -0.45 -16.80
CA GLY A 14 4.59 0.73 -17.22
C GLY A 14 4.97 1.65 -16.06
N VAL A 15 5.00 1.14 -14.84
CA VAL A 15 5.42 1.88 -13.66
C VAL A 15 6.93 1.75 -13.52
N ASP A 16 7.62 2.88 -13.43
CA ASP A 16 9.06 2.90 -13.25
C ASP A 16 9.45 2.44 -11.84
N ARG A 17 10.73 2.06 -11.70
CA ARG A 17 11.27 1.50 -10.46
C ARG A 17 11.22 2.48 -9.29
N GLU A 18 11.37 3.78 -9.55
CA GLU A 18 11.32 4.81 -8.50
C GLU A 18 9.90 4.95 -7.95
N SER A 19 8.90 4.99 -8.84
CA SER A 19 7.48 5.01 -8.47
C SER A 19 7.06 3.77 -7.68
N TRP A 20 7.52 2.58 -8.09
CA TRP A 20 7.31 1.35 -7.30
C TRP A 20 7.97 1.43 -5.92
N TYR A 21 9.21 1.89 -5.85
CA TYR A 21 9.94 2.01 -4.58
C TYR A 21 9.25 3.01 -3.64
N ALA A 22 8.79 4.14 -4.16
CA ALA A 22 8.00 5.12 -3.41
C ALA A 22 6.70 4.52 -2.87
N ALA A 23 5.95 3.77 -3.70
CA ALA A 23 4.76 3.05 -3.27
C ALA A 23 5.05 2.06 -2.13
N ARG A 24 6.14 1.28 -2.26
CA ARG A 24 6.60 0.34 -1.24
C ARG A 24 6.92 1.04 0.08
N MET A 25 7.63 2.17 0.03
CA MET A 25 7.98 2.95 1.22
C MET A 25 6.74 3.53 1.92
N ILE A 26 5.76 4.01 1.15
CA ILE A 26 4.50 4.54 1.68
C ILE A 26 3.69 3.42 2.34
N ALA A 27 3.54 2.27 1.68
CA ALA A 27 2.80 1.13 2.24
C ALA A 27 3.42 0.64 3.56
N ALA A 28 4.76 0.52 3.60
CA ALA A 28 5.47 0.13 4.82
C ALA A 28 5.32 1.16 5.95
N ALA A 29 5.32 2.46 5.64
CA ALA A 29 5.08 3.50 6.63
C ALA A 29 3.67 3.41 7.22
N ILE A 30 2.65 3.20 6.38
CA ILE A 30 1.25 3.01 6.81
C ILE A 30 1.12 1.77 7.70
N GLN A 31 1.69 0.64 7.30
CA GLN A 31 1.71 -0.58 8.09
C GLN A 31 2.33 -0.35 9.47
N LYS A 32 3.50 0.29 9.51
CA LYS A 32 4.18 0.60 10.76
C LYS A 32 3.32 1.47 11.67
N THR A 33 2.68 2.50 11.12
CA THR A 33 1.79 3.39 11.89
C THR A 33 0.54 2.67 12.38
N ALA A 34 -0.10 1.86 11.54
CA ALA A 34 -1.30 1.09 11.90
C ALA A 34 -1.07 0.06 13.01
N ARG A 35 0.19 -0.40 13.17
CA ARG A 35 0.59 -1.38 14.19
C ARG A 35 1.21 -0.74 15.43
N LEU A 36 1.19 0.59 15.56
CA LEU A 36 1.62 1.23 16.79
C LEU A 36 0.68 0.84 17.95
N PRO A 37 1.22 0.62 19.15
CA PRO A 37 0.39 0.38 20.32
C PRO A 37 -0.47 1.61 20.61
N ILE A 38 -1.74 1.38 20.90
CA ILE A 38 -2.68 2.41 21.33
C ILE A 38 -2.45 2.63 22.82
N ASP A 39 -2.29 3.89 23.23
CA ASP A 39 -2.24 4.22 24.65
C ASP A 39 -3.66 4.08 25.24
N PRO A 40 -3.88 3.14 26.19
CA PRO A 40 -5.21 2.94 26.78
C PRO A 40 -5.70 4.13 27.62
N THR A 41 -4.85 5.13 27.87
CA THR A 41 -5.20 6.36 28.58
C THR A 41 -5.68 7.47 27.67
N GLU A 42 -5.45 7.35 26.36
CA GLU A 42 -6.04 8.26 25.37
C GLU A 42 -7.51 7.89 25.15
N GLN A 43 -8.39 8.89 25.06
CA GLN A 43 -9.77 8.68 24.63
C GLN A 43 -9.75 8.44 23.13
N ASP A 44 -9.46 7.20 22.73
CA ASP A 44 -9.55 6.79 21.34
C ASP A 44 -11.02 6.69 20.93
N GLU A 45 -11.35 7.33 19.82
CA GLU A 45 -12.70 7.28 19.23
C GLU A 45 -12.93 5.92 18.52
N ALA A 46 -11.85 5.22 18.15
CA ALA A 46 -11.91 3.92 17.50
C ALA A 46 -11.94 2.77 18.52
N LEU A 47 -12.70 1.71 18.20
CA LEU A 47 -12.73 0.52 19.03
C LEU A 47 -11.48 -0.33 18.77
N PRO A 48 -11.03 -1.17 19.72
CA PRO A 48 -9.90 -2.07 19.51
C PRO A 48 -9.98 -2.92 18.22
N GLY A 49 -11.19 -3.37 17.87
CA GLY A 49 -11.42 -4.11 16.62
C GLY A 49 -11.25 -3.27 15.35
N ASP A 50 -11.43 -1.95 15.41
CA ASP A 50 -11.16 -1.06 14.27
C ASP A 50 -9.65 -0.94 14.01
N HIS A 51 -8.83 -0.92 15.06
CA HIS A 51 -7.37 -0.91 14.91
C HIS A 51 -6.84 -2.27 14.40
N GLU A 52 -7.44 -3.38 14.83
CA GLU A 52 -7.11 -4.69 14.29
C GLU A 52 -7.38 -4.74 12.78
N ARG A 53 -8.58 -4.32 12.36
CA ARG A 53 -8.96 -4.22 10.95
C ARG A 53 -8.07 -3.27 10.16
N LEU A 54 -7.68 -2.13 10.74
CA LEU A 54 -6.75 -1.20 10.12
C LEU A 54 -5.37 -1.83 9.91
N GLY A 55 -4.89 -2.59 10.90
CA GLY A 55 -3.65 -3.36 10.80
C GLY A 55 -3.69 -4.40 9.69
N GLU A 56 -4.77 -5.19 9.61
CA GLU A 56 -4.98 -6.19 8.55
C GLU A 56 -5.02 -5.54 7.16
N TYR A 57 -5.75 -4.44 7.02
CA TYR A 57 -5.81 -3.67 5.79
C TYR A 57 -4.41 -3.17 5.37
N ALA A 58 -3.62 -2.68 6.32
CA ALA A 58 -2.27 -2.19 6.02
C ALA A 58 -1.31 -3.32 5.63
N ASP A 59 -1.46 -4.52 6.20
CA ASP A 59 -0.71 -5.71 5.77
C ASP A 59 -1.07 -6.10 4.34
N HIS A 60 -2.37 -6.12 4.02
CA HIS A 60 -2.84 -6.39 2.65
C HIS A 60 -2.34 -5.35 1.65
N LEU A 61 -2.24 -4.07 2.04
CA LEU A 61 -1.70 -3.01 1.19
C LEU A 61 -0.23 -3.27 0.84
N VAL A 62 0.58 -3.76 1.79
CA VAL A 62 1.98 -4.12 1.52
C VAL A 62 2.05 -5.27 0.53
N SER A 63 1.32 -6.36 0.77
CA SER A 63 1.28 -7.51 -0.14
C SER A 63 0.82 -7.11 -1.54
N ALA A 64 -0.24 -6.31 -1.64
CA ALA A 64 -0.73 -5.79 -2.91
C ALA A 64 0.31 -4.94 -3.66
N VAL A 65 1.12 -4.16 -2.95
CA VAL A 65 2.21 -3.41 -3.57
C VAL A 65 3.38 -4.33 -3.99
N GLU A 66 3.70 -5.36 -3.22
CA GLU A 66 4.76 -6.32 -3.58
C GLU A 66 4.38 -7.18 -4.77
N ASP A 67 3.14 -7.67 -4.80
CA ASP A 67 2.59 -8.51 -5.87
C ASP A 67 2.17 -7.68 -7.11
N GLY A 68 2.16 -6.35 -6.98
CA GLY A 68 1.68 -5.42 -8.00
C GLY A 68 0.24 -5.71 -8.41
N ASP A 69 -0.62 -5.83 -7.42
CA ASP A 69 -2.06 -5.95 -7.58
C ASP A 69 -2.59 -4.81 -8.49
N PRO A 70 -3.32 -5.14 -9.58
CA PRO A 70 -3.69 -4.15 -10.60
C PRO A 70 -4.53 -2.98 -10.06
N GLU A 71 -5.42 -3.24 -9.11
CA GLU A 71 -6.29 -2.20 -8.53
C GLU A 71 -5.49 -1.25 -7.64
N THR A 72 -4.59 -1.80 -6.83
CA THR A 72 -3.67 -1.06 -5.96
C THR A 72 -2.71 -0.20 -6.77
N VAL A 73 -2.15 -0.75 -7.85
CA VAL A 73 -1.31 -0.02 -8.81
C VAL A 73 -2.09 1.15 -9.42
N ALA A 74 -3.32 0.92 -9.90
CA ALA A 74 -4.14 1.95 -10.52
C ALA A 74 -4.52 3.07 -9.54
N MET A 75 -4.85 2.73 -8.29
CA MET A 75 -5.19 3.70 -7.24
C MET A 75 -3.99 4.60 -6.90
N LEU A 76 -2.79 4.02 -6.72
CA LEU A 76 -1.59 4.78 -6.38
C LEU A 76 -1.17 5.72 -7.51
N LEU A 77 -1.22 5.25 -8.77
CA LEU A 77 -0.96 6.07 -9.94
C LEU A 77 -1.95 7.24 -10.09
N ARG A 78 -3.23 7.00 -9.79
CA ARG A 78 -4.26 8.05 -9.79
C ARG A 78 -3.96 9.14 -8.76
N ARG A 79 -3.47 8.76 -7.57
CA ARG A 79 -3.11 9.70 -6.50
C ARG A 79 -1.89 10.56 -6.84
N GLN A 80 -0.90 9.99 -7.54
CA GLN A 80 0.25 10.76 -8.03
C GLN A 80 -0.12 11.73 -9.16
N ARG A 81 -1.11 11.39 -10.00
CA ARG A 81 -1.63 12.27 -11.06
C ARG A 81 -2.58 13.34 -10.56
N ALA A 82 -3.12 13.21 -9.35
CA ALA A 82 -3.94 14.26 -8.77
C ALA A 82 -3.03 15.47 -8.46
N PRO A 83 -3.26 16.65 -9.06
CA PRO A 83 -2.47 17.83 -8.73
C PRO A 83 -2.68 18.15 -7.26
N SER A 84 -1.56 18.28 -6.52
CA SER A 84 -1.54 18.90 -5.20
C SER A 84 -2.17 20.28 -5.33
N SER A 85 -3.41 20.44 -4.84
CA SER A 85 -4.06 21.75 -4.74
C SER A 85 -3.63 22.45 -3.46
#